data_AF-A0A0L0DGC9-F1
#
_entry.id   AF-A0A0L0DGC9-F1
#
_cell.length_a   1.000
_cell.length_b   1.000
_cell.length_c   1.000
_cell.angle_alpha   90.00
_cell.angle_beta   90.00
_cell.angle_gamma   90.00
#
_symmetry.space_group_name_H-M   'P 1'
#
loop_
_entity.id
_entity.type
_entity.pdbx_description
1 polymer ?
#
loop_
_entity_poly.entity_id
_entity_poly.type
_entity_poly.pdbx_seq_one_letter_code
_entity_poly.pdbx_strand_id
1 'polypeptide(L)'
;MGGEWWESSAEYTFTDRVILVFMICAAVIFESVHHIIEHRILKKGKNSFYVKLWARLNSEFMVLGFVAFVVWLMARTGVISRAVSKSSPGDLGPYKGADLLHILEDTHMRLFLTMCLYFIVMVVIVGTAERYMRGWAFAQENIILRSSESNTHVSHKVADEFKAVWAKFQTHLFEHRDELAAANDGSPIATDKLENFNMAAYLIRSFEEILIELVHVKVYTWAGTAAIALIIGLTSGFSPLSENGELIKIILIQAGIFTIILCQWAFVVFLYRKTVSPGRAWIDTPWIVRLGAFSIEVIMTRVLQIGLFYCCYTLVYLCSAPTMNNKMKKNLIVTLPIFLLGYVTTFVAVMFWVVPFLLAKFNLVFRCPPFIDRHELHTIVKVINQHYHVDFFPRLHPRAAEHDAMHASHAKHAGDVTISRSLIRKLLVCLEVESSVSYSASGYSDEDEERHELVRLAHAELAAADAAARNSATARVVHLGSSGLSDGYDSP
;
A
#
# COMPACT_ATOMS: atom_id res chain seq x y z
N MET A 1 0.85 -20.28 45.38
CA MET A 1 0.71 -19.21 44.37
C MET A 1 1.42 -18.00 44.93
N GLY A 2 2.54 -17.59 44.33
CA GLY A 2 3.18 -16.33 44.70
C GLY A 2 2.21 -15.21 44.33
N GLY A 3 2.00 -14.26 45.23
CA GLY A 3 1.20 -13.07 44.94
C GLY A 3 1.76 -12.31 43.74
N GLU A 4 0.90 -11.54 43.06
CA GLU A 4 1.34 -10.55 42.07
C GLU A 4 2.40 -9.63 42.69
N TRP A 5 3.44 -9.25 41.94
CA TRP A 5 4.53 -8.43 42.48
C TRP A 5 4.13 -6.95 42.65
N TRP A 6 3.04 -6.54 42.01
CA TRP A 6 2.47 -5.19 42.05
C TRP A 6 1.32 -5.12 43.05
N GLU A 7 1.18 -4.00 43.75
CA GLU A 7 0.03 -3.75 44.63
C GLU A 7 -1.10 -3.04 43.89
N SER A 8 -0.74 -2.19 42.94
CA SER A 8 -1.68 -1.40 42.14
C SER A 8 -1.57 -1.71 40.65
N SER A 9 -2.69 -1.62 39.92
CA SER A 9 -2.69 -1.72 38.45
C SER A 9 -1.89 -0.59 37.79
N ALA A 10 -1.72 0.53 38.49
CA ALA A 10 -0.95 1.67 38.04
C ALA A 10 0.55 1.36 37.99
N GLU A 11 1.10 0.68 39.00
CA GLU A 11 2.49 0.18 39.01
C GLU A 11 2.78 -0.80 37.88
N TYR A 12 1.86 -1.77 37.67
CA TYR A 12 1.98 -2.71 36.56
C TYR A 12 1.99 -1.99 35.21
N THR A 13 1.04 -1.07 35.01
CA THR A 13 0.92 -0.30 33.76
C THR A 13 2.16 0.57 33.54
N PHE A 14 2.63 1.28 34.56
CA PHE A 14 3.85 2.08 34.50
C PHE A 14 5.04 1.24 34.05
N THR A 15 5.27 0.10 34.73
CA THR A 15 6.40 -0.78 34.45
C THR A 15 6.31 -1.38 33.04
N ASP A 16 5.14 -1.88 32.63
CA ASP A 16 4.93 -2.39 31.26
C ASP A 16 5.25 -1.33 30.21
N ARG A 17 4.82 -0.07 30.41
CA ARG A 17 5.09 1.00 29.46
C ARG A 17 6.56 1.39 29.40
N VAL A 18 7.27 1.41 30.52
CA VAL A 18 8.72 1.67 30.55
C VAL A 18 9.47 0.56 29.80
N ILE A 19 9.11 -0.70 30.05
CA ILE A 19 9.71 -1.85 29.36
C ILE A 19 9.40 -1.81 27.86
N LEU A 20 8.16 -1.47 27.48
CA LEU A 20 7.78 -1.31 26.08
C LEU A 20 8.64 -0.26 25.39
N VAL A 21 8.85 0.91 26.01
CA VAL A 21 9.72 1.96 25.47
C VAL A 21 11.15 1.45 25.31
N PHE A 22 11.68 0.73 26.30
CA PHE A 22 13.02 0.12 26.21
C PHE A 22 13.12 -0.88 25.05
N MET A 23 12.12 -1.75 24.87
CA MET A 23 12.09 -2.70 23.77
C MET A 23 11.99 -2.03 22.40
N ILE A 24 11.18 -0.99 22.28
CA ILE A 24 11.08 -0.21 21.04
C ILE A 24 12.42 0.45 20.73
N CYS A 25 13.11 1.03 21.71
CA CYS A 25 14.45 1.59 21.52
C CYS A 25 15.45 0.52 21.04
N ALA A 26 15.44 -0.68 21.64
CA ALA A 26 16.28 -1.79 21.21
C ALA A 26 15.99 -2.23 19.77
N ALA A 27 14.71 -2.34 19.40
CA ALA A 27 14.27 -2.67 18.05
C ALA A 27 14.73 -1.62 17.03
N VAL A 28 14.55 -0.33 17.32
CA VAL A 28 14.97 0.78 16.44
C VAL A 28 16.49 0.80 16.23
N ILE A 29 17.28 0.56 17.28
CA ILE A 29 18.74 0.48 17.18
C ILE A 29 19.14 -0.66 16.24
N PHE A 30 18.56 -1.85 16.43
CA PHE A 30 18.85 -3.00 15.57
C PHE A 30 18.43 -2.76 14.12
N GLU A 31 17.22 -2.23 13.90
CA GLU A 31 16.71 -1.92 12.57
C GLU A 31 17.61 -0.89 11.85
N SER A 32 18.08 0.13 12.57
CA SER A 32 19.00 1.13 12.02
C SER A 32 20.31 0.50 11.56
N VAL A 33 20.88 -0.42 12.35
CA VAL A 33 22.09 -1.17 12.00
C VAL A 33 21.83 -2.08 10.80
N HIS A 34 20.71 -2.82 10.81
CA HIS A 34 20.32 -3.71 9.72
C HIS A 34 20.16 -2.93 8.40
N HIS A 35 19.46 -1.79 8.41
CA HIS A 35 19.27 -0.94 7.23
C HIS A 35 20.60 -0.41 6.67
N ILE A 36 21.56 -0.04 7.52
CA ILE A 36 22.90 0.37 7.09
C ILE A 36 23.62 -0.78 6.38
N ILE A 37 23.47 -2.02 6.87
CA ILE A 37 24.08 -3.21 6.28
C ILE A 37 23.38 -3.56 4.96
N GLU A 38 22.05 -3.58 4.94
CA GLU A 38 21.24 -3.89 3.76
C GLU A 38 21.53 -2.94 2.60
N HIS A 39 21.60 -1.63 2.87
CA HIS A 39 21.95 -0.63 1.85
C HIS A 39 23.34 -0.85 1.24
N ARG A 40 24.27 -1.49 1.98
CA ARG A 40 25.60 -1.84 1.46
C ARG A 40 25.58 -3.11 0.62
N ILE A 41 24.64 -4.03 0.86
CA ILE A 41 24.61 -5.36 0.26
C ILE A 41 23.67 -5.42 -0.96
N LEU A 42 22.50 -4.79 -0.89
CA LEU A 42 21.45 -4.97 -1.89
C LEU A 42 21.35 -3.75 -2.83
N LYS A 43 22.08 -3.81 -3.95
CA LYS A 43 21.76 -3.07 -5.17
C LYS A 43 21.17 -4.04 -6.20
N LYS A 44 19.88 -3.88 -6.49
CA LYS A 44 19.07 -4.46 -7.59
C LYS A 44 18.15 -5.64 -7.22
N GLY A 45 16.85 -5.45 -7.42
CA GLY A 45 15.84 -6.52 -7.42
C GLY A 45 14.40 -5.99 -7.60
N LYS A 46 13.58 -6.69 -8.39
CA LYS A 46 12.29 -6.25 -8.98
C LYS A 46 11.11 -6.04 -8.00
N ASN A 47 10.12 -5.27 -8.47
CA ASN A 47 8.97 -4.71 -7.76
C ASN A 47 7.70 -5.59 -7.81
N SER A 48 7.42 -6.38 -6.77
CA SER A 48 6.05 -6.88 -6.50
C SER A 48 5.64 -6.48 -5.07
N PHE A 49 4.39 -6.03 -4.89
CA PHE A 49 3.87 -5.53 -3.60
C PHE A 49 3.88 -6.59 -2.52
N TYR A 50 3.38 -7.78 -2.83
CA TYR A 50 3.37 -8.91 -1.90
C TYR A 50 4.79 -9.36 -1.57
N VAL A 51 5.71 -9.31 -2.53
CA VAL A 51 7.12 -9.63 -2.29
C VAL A 51 7.77 -8.61 -1.35
N LYS A 52 7.49 -7.31 -1.52
CA LYS A 52 7.98 -6.26 -0.60
C LYS A 52 7.38 -6.41 0.80
N LEU A 53 6.07 -6.65 0.88
CA LEU A 53 5.37 -6.89 2.15
C LEU A 53 5.95 -8.12 2.86
N TRP A 54 6.17 -9.22 2.14
CA TRP A 54 6.73 -10.46 2.67
C TRP A 54 8.19 -10.33 3.10
N ALA A 55 9.03 -9.72 2.26
CA ALA A 55 10.42 -9.45 2.59
C ALA A 55 10.52 -8.57 3.85
N ARG A 56 9.65 -7.56 3.96
CA ARG A 56 9.62 -6.70 5.15
C ARG A 56 9.09 -7.42 6.38
N LEU A 57 8.02 -8.19 6.25
CA LEU A 57 7.48 -9.01 7.33
C LEU A 57 8.58 -9.94 7.91
N ASN A 58 9.38 -10.56 7.05
CA ASN A 58 10.53 -11.36 7.49
C ASN A 58 11.60 -10.50 8.19
N SER A 59 11.92 -9.32 7.64
CA SER A 59 12.87 -8.39 8.29
C SER A 59 12.41 -7.93 9.67
N GLU A 60 11.14 -7.62 9.84
CA GLU A 60 10.57 -7.16 11.11
C GLU A 60 10.49 -8.29 12.13
N PHE A 61 10.14 -9.51 11.70
CA PHE A 61 10.21 -10.68 12.57
C PHE A 61 11.63 -11.01 13.02
N MET A 62 12.64 -10.75 12.17
CA MET A 62 14.04 -10.84 12.60
C MET A 62 14.39 -9.82 13.70
N VAL A 63 13.87 -8.58 13.61
CA VAL A 63 14.05 -7.56 14.65
C VAL A 63 13.46 -8.03 15.98
N LEU A 64 12.23 -8.56 15.97
CA LEU A 64 11.59 -9.08 17.18
C LEU A 64 12.28 -10.33 17.73
N GLY A 65 12.77 -11.22 16.86
CA GLY A 65 13.58 -12.37 17.26
C GLY A 65 14.90 -11.96 17.91
N PHE A 66 15.53 -10.90 17.40
CA PHE A 66 16.71 -10.31 18.02
C PHE A 66 16.39 -9.73 19.41
N VAL A 67 15.28 -9.01 19.57
CA VAL A 67 14.85 -8.54 20.90
C VAL A 67 14.67 -9.72 21.86
N ALA A 68 13.99 -10.79 21.45
CA ALA A 68 13.83 -12.01 22.26
C ALA A 68 15.20 -12.60 22.69
N PHE A 69 16.16 -12.63 21.76
CA PHE A 69 17.52 -13.08 22.04
C PHE A 69 18.23 -12.18 23.07
N VAL A 70 18.09 -10.85 22.97
CA VAL A 70 18.64 -9.90 23.95
C VAL A 70 18.04 -10.13 25.32
N VAL A 71 16.71 -10.30 25.40
CA VAL A 71 15.99 -10.63 26.64
C VAL A 71 16.53 -11.91 27.27
N TRP A 72 16.63 -12.97 26.48
CA TRP A 72 17.18 -14.26 26.90
C TRP A 72 18.63 -14.14 27.40
N LEU A 73 19.46 -13.36 26.69
CA LEU A 73 20.86 -13.13 27.08
C LEU A 73 20.96 -12.35 28.39
N MET A 74 20.11 -11.33 28.58
CA MET A 74 20.04 -10.56 29.83
C MET A 74 19.61 -11.44 31.01
N ALA A 75 18.70 -12.38 30.78
CA ALA A 75 18.31 -13.38 31.78
C ALA A 75 19.48 -14.30 32.12
N ARG A 76 20.20 -14.81 31.12
CA ARG A 76 21.30 -15.76 31.34
C ARG A 76 22.53 -15.16 32.00
N THR A 77 22.84 -13.89 31.71
CA THR A 77 24.00 -13.16 32.27
C THR A 77 23.75 -12.60 33.66
N GLY A 78 22.52 -12.70 34.18
CA GLY A 78 22.12 -12.12 35.47
C GLY A 78 22.02 -10.60 35.47
N VAL A 79 22.01 -9.96 34.29
CA VAL A 79 21.83 -8.50 34.17
C VAL A 79 20.49 -8.07 34.75
N ILE A 80 19.43 -8.85 34.53
CA ILE A 80 18.09 -8.60 35.09
C ILE A 80 18.14 -8.63 36.62
N SER A 81 18.78 -9.64 37.21
CA SER A 81 18.93 -9.74 38.67
C SER A 81 19.72 -8.57 39.26
N ARG A 82 20.74 -8.07 38.55
CA ARG A 82 21.53 -6.89 38.95
C ARG A 82 20.75 -5.58 38.80
N ALA A 83 19.89 -5.47 37.79
CA ALA A 83 19.05 -4.29 37.59
C ALA A 83 18.09 -4.09 38.77
N VAL A 84 17.63 -5.18 39.38
CA VAL A 84 16.66 -5.18 40.48
C VAL A 84 17.33 -5.27 41.86
N SER A 85 18.62 -5.57 41.95
CA SER A 85 19.28 -5.85 43.25
C SER A 85 19.30 -4.68 44.23
N LYS A 86 19.02 -3.45 43.76
CA LYS A 86 18.94 -2.24 44.60
C LYS A 86 17.50 -1.84 44.94
N SER A 87 16.51 -2.49 44.32
CA SER A 87 15.10 -2.19 44.55
C SER A 87 14.63 -2.84 45.85
N SER A 88 13.91 -2.07 46.65
CA SER A 88 13.32 -2.49 47.91
C SER A 88 11.79 -2.65 47.77
N PRO A 89 11.14 -3.44 48.64
CA PRO A 89 9.69 -3.49 48.70
C PRO A 89 9.13 -2.08 48.94
N GLY A 90 8.29 -1.59 48.00
CA GLY A 90 7.73 -0.24 48.01
C GLY A 90 8.33 0.71 46.97
N ASP A 91 9.44 0.35 46.32
CA ASP A 91 9.92 1.08 45.15
C ASP A 91 9.03 0.81 43.92
N LEU A 92 8.97 1.76 43.00
CA LEU A 92 8.25 1.60 41.73
C LEU A 92 8.90 0.51 40.87
N GLY A 93 8.23 -0.64 40.72
CA GLY A 93 8.61 -1.72 39.82
C GLY A 93 8.88 -3.06 40.54
N PRO A 94 9.22 -4.11 39.77
CA PRO A 94 9.48 -5.43 40.33
C PRO A 94 10.75 -5.42 41.18
N TYR A 95 10.69 -6.06 42.35
CA TYR A 95 11.81 -6.19 43.30
C TYR A 95 12.50 -7.57 43.25
N LYS A 96 11.99 -8.50 42.41
CA LYS A 96 12.67 -9.76 42.09
C LYS A 96 13.02 -9.81 40.61
N GLY A 97 14.20 -10.37 40.31
CA GLY A 97 14.64 -10.55 38.92
C GLY A 97 13.70 -11.45 38.09
N ALA A 98 13.09 -12.47 38.71
CA ALA A 98 12.12 -13.34 38.04
C ALA A 98 10.86 -12.58 37.62
N ASP A 99 10.37 -11.69 38.47
CA ASP A 99 9.19 -10.87 38.18
C ASP A 99 9.46 -9.87 37.05
N LEU A 100 10.65 -9.25 37.03
CA LEU A 100 11.10 -8.40 35.93
C LEU A 100 11.22 -9.17 34.61
N LEU A 101 11.75 -10.40 34.66
CA LEU A 101 11.86 -11.24 33.47
C LEU A 101 10.47 -11.58 32.91
N HIS A 102 9.52 -11.96 33.76
CA HIS A 102 8.16 -12.29 33.33
C HIS A 102 7.44 -11.12 32.66
N ILE A 103 7.48 -9.92 33.25
CA ILE A 103 6.84 -8.76 32.61
C ILE A 103 7.51 -8.42 31.27
N LEU A 104 8.82 -8.62 31.18
CA LEU A 104 9.60 -8.31 29.99
C LEU A 104 9.30 -9.34 28.88
N GLU A 105 9.19 -10.63 29.19
CA GLU A 105 8.70 -11.66 28.27
C GLU A 105 7.25 -11.38 27.82
N ASP A 106 6.36 -11.00 28.73
CA ASP A 106 4.97 -10.65 28.42
C ASP A 106 4.86 -9.44 27.50
N THR A 107 5.61 -8.36 27.78
CA THR A 107 5.64 -7.16 26.92
C THR A 107 6.19 -7.49 25.53
N HIS A 108 7.22 -8.34 25.43
CA HIS A 108 7.74 -8.82 24.15
C HIS A 108 6.68 -9.60 23.36
N MET A 109 5.98 -10.54 24.01
CA MET A 109 4.91 -11.30 23.37
C MET A 109 3.75 -10.41 22.92
N ARG A 110 3.37 -9.40 23.72
CA ARG A 110 2.38 -8.39 23.31
C ARG A 110 2.84 -7.63 22.06
N LEU A 111 4.11 -7.23 22.01
CA LEU A 111 4.65 -6.52 20.86
C LEU A 111 4.69 -7.41 19.60
N PHE A 112 5.06 -8.69 19.74
CA PHE A 112 5.02 -9.67 18.65
C PHE A 112 3.59 -9.84 18.10
N LEU A 113 2.61 -10.08 18.98
CA LEU A 113 1.21 -10.22 18.57
C LEU A 113 0.66 -8.93 17.94
N THR A 114 1.12 -7.77 18.42
CA THR A 114 0.78 -6.46 17.84
C THR A 114 1.25 -6.37 16.39
N MET A 115 2.49 -6.77 16.10
CA MET A 115 3.03 -6.78 14.73
C MET A 115 2.24 -7.74 13.83
N CYS A 116 1.93 -8.96 14.31
CA CYS A 116 1.09 -9.91 13.57
C CYS A 116 -0.28 -9.29 13.22
N LEU A 117 -0.96 -8.70 14.21
CA LEU A 117 -2.26 -8.07 14.01
C LEU A 117 -2.17 -6.88 13.04
N TYR A 118 -1.13 -6.04 13.18
CA TYR A 118 -0.89 -4.92 12.30
C TYR A 118 -0.72 -5.35 10.84
N PHE A 119 0.06 -6.41 10.58
CA PHE A 119 0.21 -6.95 9.23
C PHE A 119 -1.09 -7.51 8.66
N ILE A 120 -1.92 -8.18 9.48
CA ILE A 120 -3.25 -8.63 9.06
C ILE A 120 -4.10 -7.42 8.63
N VAL A 121 -4.10 -6.35 9.42
CA VAL A 121 -4.78 -5.09 9.08
C VAL A 121 -4.23 -4.50 7.78
N MET A 122 -2.90 -4.50 7.59
CA MET A 122 -2.28 -4.01 6.35
C MET A 122 -2.66 -4.83 5.12
N VAL A 123 -2.73 -6.16 5.22
CA VAL A 123 -3.20 -7.02 4.11
C VAL A 123 -4.62 -6.64 3.69
N VAL A 124 -5.51 -6.41 4.66
CA VAL A 124 -6.88 -5.97 4.40
C VAL A 124 -6.92 -4.59 3.74
N ILE A 125 -6.13 -3.63 4.25
CA ILE A 125 -6.05 -2.28 3.69
C ILE A 125 -5.55 -2.34 2.24
N VAL A 126 -4.46 -3.05 1.99
CA VAL A 126 -3.87 -3.21 0.65
C VAL A 126 -4.84 -3.91 -0.30
N GLY A 127 -5.48 -5.00 0.12
CA GLY A 127 -6.46 -5.70 -0.70
C GLY A 127 -7.69 -4.85 -1.03
N THR A 128 -8.13 -4.00 -0.09
CA THR A 128 -9.23 -3.06 -0.32
C THR A 128 -8.81 -1.91 -1.24
N ALA A 129 -7.60 -1.38 -1.05
CA ALA A 129 -6.99 -0.37 -1.89
C ALA A 129 -6.86 -0.85 -3.35
N GLU A 130 -6.45 -2.09 -3.55
CA GLU A 130 -6.35 -2.71 -4.87
C GLU A 130 -7.70 -2.75 -5.60
N ARG A 131 -8.80 -3.04 -4.89
CA ARG A 131 -10.16 -2.99 -5.47
C ARG A 131 -10.52 -1.58 -5.94
N TYR A 132 -10.16 -0.54 -5.18
CA TYR A 132 -10.36 0.85 -5.60
C TYR A 132 -9.54 1.20 -6.84
N MET A 133 -8.27 0.79 -6.88
CA MET A 133 -7.38 1.00 -8.03
C MET A 133 -7.93 0.35 -9.31
N ARG A 134 -8.41 -0.90 -9.21
CA ARG A 134 -9.08 -1.60 -10.33
C ARG A 134 -10.33 -0.83 -10.78
N GLY A 135 -11.11 -0.28 -9.84
CA GLY A 135 -12.26 0.55 -10.15
C GLY A 135 -11.90 1.81 -10.96
N TRP A 136 -10.80 2.48 -10.63
CA TRP A 136 -10.32 3.64 -11.39
C TRP A 136 -9.80 3.25 -12.78
N ALA A 137 -9.04 2.16 -12.88
CA ALA A 137 -8.54 1.65 -14.16
C ALA A 137 -9.72 1.31 -15.10
N PHE A 138 -10.73 0.60 -14.58
CA PHE A 138 -11.94 0.28 -15.33
C PHE A 138 -12.73 1.53 -15.72
N ALA A 139 -12.82 2.54 -14.85
CA ALA A 139 -13.47 3.81 -15.17
C ALA A 139 -12.76 4.55 -16.32
N GLN A 140 -11.43 4.63 -16.28
CA GLN A 140 -10.62 5.23 -17.36
C GLN A 140 -10.82 4.50 -18.69
N GLU A 141 -10.75 3.16 -18.67
CA GLU A 141 -10.94 2.34 -19.86
C GLU A 141 -12.33 2.55 -20.47
N ASN A 142 -13.38 2.57 -19.65
CA ASN A 142 -14.73 2.86 -20.13
C ASN A 142 -14.86 4.28 -20.69
N ILE A 143 -14.16 5.27 -20.15
CA ILE A 143 -14.19 6.63 -20.73
C ILE A 143 -13.57 6.63 -22.14
N ILE A 144 -12.45 5.91 -22.32
CA ILE A 144 -11.75 5.80 -23.61
C ILE A 144 -12.57 4.99 -24.62
N LEU A 145 -13.19 3.89 -24.20
CA LEU A 145 -13.99 3.05 -25.09
C LEU A 145 -15.36 3.68 -25.41
N ARG A 146 -16.04 4.29 -24.43
CA ARG A 146 -17.40 4.87 -24.62
C ARG A 146 -17.41 6.22 -25.34
N SER A 147 -16.28 6.91 -25.49
CA SER A 147 -16.22 7.97 -26.51
C SER A 147 -16.49 7.42 -27.91
N SER A 148 -16.42 6.10 -28.11
CA SER A 148 -16.69 5.43 -29.39
C SER A 148 -18.10 4.83 -29.52
N GLU A 149 -18.83 4.53 -28.43
CA GLU A 149 -20.12 3.81 -28.50
C GLU A 149 -21.14 4.29 -27.46
N SER A 150 -22.35 4.65 -27.90
CA SER A 150 -23.24 5.56 -27.16
C SER A 150 -24.23 4.95 -26.14
N ASN A 151 -24.30 3.63 -25.87
CA ASN A 151 -25.55 3.07 -25.33
C ASN A 151 -25.48 1.91 -24.30
N THR A 152 -24.59 1.89 -23.30
CA THR A 152 -24.67 0.85 -22.23
C THR A 152 -24.70 1.38 -20.78
N HIS A 153 -25.66 0.86 -20.01
CA HIS A 153 -25.89 1.09 -18.58
C HIS A 153 -24.86 0.33 -17.72
N VAL A 154 -23.82 1.01 -17.24
CA VAL A 154 -22.95 0.51 -16.15
C VAL A 154 -23.04 1.52 -15.01
N SER A 155 -22.91 1.05 -13.76
CA SER A 155 -23.01 1.84 -12.53
C SER A 155 -22.35 3.21 -12.64
N HIS A 156 -23.18 4.23 -12.87
CA HIS A 156 -22.77 5.55 -13.35
C HIS A 156 -21.91 6.32 -12.34
N LYS A 157 -22.12 6.10 -11.03
CA LYS A 157 -21.62 7.04 -10.02
C LYS A 157 -20.09 7.17 -9.95
N VAL A 158 -19.35 6.05 -9.90
CA VAL A 158 -17.87 6.11 -9.78
C VAL A 158 -17.25 6.60 -11.08
N ALA A 159 -17.78 6.16 -12.22
CA ALA A 159 -17.31 6.60 -13.53
C ALA A 159 -17.60 8.09 -13.76
N ASP A 160 -18.76 8.59 -13.36
CA ASP A 160 -19.13 10.00 -13.47
C ASP A 160 -18.28 10.89 -12.55
N GLU A 161 -18.07 10.45 -11.29
CA GLU A 161 -17.17 11.14 -10.35
C GLU A 161 -15.74 11.21 -10.91
N PHE A 162 -15.23 10.08 -11.41
CA PHE A 162 -13.90 10.02 -12.01
C PHE A 162 -13.81 10.88 -13.28
N LYS A 163 -14.81 10.83 -14.17
CA LYS A 163 -14.87 11.65 -15.39
C LYS A 163 -14.88 13.15 -15.08
N ALA A 164 -15.61 13.56 -14.05
CA ALA A 164 -15.66 14.97 -13.64
C ALA A 164 -14.30 15.45 -13.13
N VAL A 165 -13.60 14.64 -12.33
CA VAL A 165 -12.25 14.98 -11.85
C VAL A 165 -11.25 14.96 -13.01
N TRP A 166 -11.35 13.95 -13.88
CA TRP A 166 -10.50 13.78 -15.05
C TRP A 166 -10.56 15.01 -15.97
N ALA A 167 -11.76 15.45 -16.34
CA ALA A 167 -11.94 16.61 -17.20
C ALA A 167 -11.27 17.87 -16.62
N LYS A 168 -11.46 18.13 -15.32
CA LYS A 168 -10.82 19.27 -14.64
C LYS A 168 -9.30 19.14 -14.60
N PHE A 169 -8.82 17.92 -14.35
CA PHE A 169 -7.38 17.64 -14.25
C PHE A 169 -6.73 17.85 -15.61
N GLN A 170 -7.37 17.38 -16.68
CA GLN A 170 -6.92 17.58 -18.05
C GLN A 170 -6.85 19.07 -18.42
N THR A 171 -7.87 19.88 -18.07
CA THR A 171 -7.80 21.34 -18.25
C THR A 171 -6.60 21.94 -17.53
N HIS A 172 -6.35 21.53 -16.28
CA HIS A 172 -5.21 22.01 -15.51
C HIS A 172 -3.86 21.65 -16.15
N LEU A 173 -3.71 20.42 -16.68
CA LEU A 173 -2.50 20.00 -17.39
C LEU A 173 -2.23 20.87 -18.63
N PHE A 174 -3.27 21.28 -19.37
CA PHE A 174 -3.12 22.18 -20.50
C PHE A 174 -2.73 23.60 -20.08
N GLU A 175 -3.33 24.11 -19.01
CA GLU A 175 -3.00 25.42 -18.46
C GLU A 175 -1.55 25.51 -17.95
N HIS A 176 -1.01 24.40 -17.42
CA HIS A 176 0.33 24.35 -16.81
C HIS A 176 1.33 23.57 -17.69
N ARG A 177 1.11 23.57 -19.02
CA ARG A 177 1.97 22.86 -19.98
C ARG A 177 3.44 23.29 -19.90
N ASP A 178 3.70 24.57 -19.67
CA ASP A 178 5.06 25.11 -19.60
C ASP A 178 5.81 24.61 -18.36
N GLU A 179 5.10 24.47 -17.22
CA GLU A 179 5.67 23.88 -16.00
C GLU A 179 5.98 22.40 -16.19
N LEU A 180 5.11 21.67 -16.87
CA LEU A 180 5.34 20.28 -17.23
C LEU A 180 6.52 20.13 -18.20
N ALA A 181 6.69 21.04 -19.16
CA ALA A 181 7.86 21.07 -20.03
C ALA A 181 9.14 21.32 -19.23
N ALA A 182 9.12 22.24 -18.27
CA ALA A 182 10.25 22.46 -17.37
C ALA A 182 10.60 21.21 -16.53
N ALA A 183 9.60 20.46 -16.06
CA ALA A 183 9.80 19.19 -15.36
C ALA A 183 10.26 18.04 -16.29
N ASN A 184 10.11 18.20 -17.61
CA ASN A 184 10.53 17.28 -18.66
C ASN A 184 11.83 17.74 -19.34
N ASP A 185 12.79 18.23 -18.54
CA ASP A 185 14.10 18.72 -19.01
C ASP A 185 14.00 19.83 -20.08
N GLY A 186 12.92 20.63 -20.03
CA GLY A 186 12.62 21.68 -21.01
C GLY A 186 12.01 21.17 -22.33
N SER A 187 11.82 19.86 -22.49
CA SER A 187 11.27 19.29 -23.71
C SER A 187 9.75 19.50 -23.78
N PRO A 188 9.22 20.09 -24.88
CA PRO A 188 7.80 20.37 -25.00
C PRO A 188 6.99 19.07 -25.01
N ILE A 189 5.94 19.02 -24.21
CA ILE A 189 5.01 17.89 -24.22
C ILE A 189 4.02 18.08 -25.35
N ALA A 190 3.93 17.09 -26.24
CA ALA A 190 3.01 17.12 -27.37
C ALA A 190 1.55 17.03 -26.90
N THR A 191 0.65 17.74 -27.59
CA THR A 191 -0.77 17.88 -27.21
C THR A 191 -1.48 16.52 -27.15
N ASP A 192 -1.20 15.66 -28.12
CA ASP A 192 -1.73 14.28 -28.19
C ASP A 192 -1.37 13.46 -26.95
N LYS A 193 -0.18 13.66 -26.37
CA LYS A 193 0.21 12.98 -25.13
C LYS A 193 -0.53 13.48 -23.90
N LEU A 194 -0.91 14.76 -23.87
CA LEU A 194 -1.72 15.33 -22.79
C LEU A 194 -3.19 14.89 -22.91
N GLU A 195 -3.72 14.83 -24.13
CA GLU A 195 -5.07 14.32 -24.40
C GLU A 195 -5.24 12.85 -24.00
N ASN A 196 -4.20 12.04 -24.26
CA ASN A 196 -4.17 10.62 -23.93
C ASN A 196 -3.55 10.32 -22.55
N PHE A 197 -3.44 11.30 -21.66
CA PHE A 197 -2.85 11.04 -20.35
C PHE A 197 -3.71 10.06 -19.53
N ASN A 198 -3.05 9.08 -18.92
CA ASN A 198 -3.71 8.04 -18.15
C ASN A 198 -3.77 8.43 -16.67
N MET A 199 -4.86 9.10 -16.27
CA MET A 199 -5.05 9.52 -14.87
C MET A 199 -5.13 8.33 -13.91
N ALA A 200 -5.73 7.22 -14.32
CA ALA A 200 -5.77 6.03 -13.48
C ALA A 200 -4.36 5.53 -13.17
N ALA A 201 -3.47 5.43 -14.16
CA ALA A 201 -2.09 5.01 -13.94
C ALA A 201 -1.33 5.96 -12.98
N TYR A 202 -1.54 7.27 -13.14
CA TYR A 202 -0.97 8.28 -12.23
C TYR A 202 -1.48 8.10 -10.79
N LEU A 203 -2.79 8.05 -10.59
CA LEU A 203 -3.38 7.89 -9.25
C LEU A 203 -2.97 6.57 -8.60
N ILE A 204 -2.91 5.49 -9.37
CA ILE A 204 -2.49 4.18 -8.87
C ILE A 204 -1.02 4.27 -8.45
N ARG A 205 -0.14 4.83 -9.27
CA ARG A 205 1.27 5.00 -8.95
C ARG A 205 1.48 5.78 -7.66
N SER A 206 0.78 6.90 -7.49
CA SER A 206 0.87 7.69 -6.25
C SER A 206 0.27 6.93 -5.06
N PHE A 207 -0.77 6.13 -5.26
CA PHE A 207 -1.38 5.35 -4.19
C PHE A 207 -0.46 4.22 -3.71
N GLU A 208 0.26 3.58 -4.63
CA GLU A 208 1.28 2.58 -4.32
C GLU A 208 2.34 3.14 -3.37
N GLU A 209 2.74 4.41 -3.56
CA GLU A 209 3.72 5.07 -2.70
C GLU A 209 3.17 5.27 -1.27
N ILE A 210 1.91 5.69 -1.13
CA ILE A 210 1.22 5.78 0.17
C ILE A 210 1.13 4.41 0.85
N LEU A 211 0.76 3.36 0.10
CA LEU A 211 0.66 2.01 0.65
C LEU A 211 2.01 1.46 1.09
N ILE A 212 3.08 1.72 0.33
CA ILE A 212 4.44 1.36 0.71
C ILE A 212 4.84 2.08 2.01
N GLU A 213 4.54 3.36 2.12
CA GLU A 213 4.79 4.16 3.33
C GLU A 213 4.04 3.62 4.55
N LEU A 214 2.80 3.14 4.39
CA LEU A 214 2.04 2.52 5.47
C LEU A 214 2.54 1.13 5.84
N VAL A 215 2.91 0.31 4.86
CA VAL A 215 3.42 -1.04 5.11
C VAL A 215 4.79 -1.01 5.77
N HIS A 216 5.63 -0.04 5.41
CA HIS A 216 6.96 0.10 5.96
C HIS A 216 6.91 0.84 7.31
N VAL A 217 6.96 0.11 8.41
CA VAL A 217 6.98 0.69 9.76
C VAL A 217 8.27 1.49 9.93
N LYS A 218 8.19 2.81 9.82
CA LYS A 218 9.36 3.69 9.95
C LYS A 218 9.74 3.90 11.41
N VAL A 219 10.98 4.30 11.65
CA VAL A 219 11.49 4.71 12.96
C VAL A 219 10.59 5.73 13.67
N TYR A 220 9.95 6.64 12.93
CA TYR A 220 9.01 7.61 13.50
C TYR A 220 7.75 6.97 14.09
N THR A 221 7.32 5.84 13.54
CA THR A 221 6.15 5.09 14.01
C THR A 221 6.46 4.40 15.32
N TRP A 222 7.66 3.81 15.41
CA TRP A 222 8.23 3.31 16.65
C TRP A 222 8.36 4.42 17.70
N ALA A 223 8.99 5.55 17.34
CA ALA A 223 9.18 6.68 18.24
C ALA A 223 7.85 7.29 18.71
N GLY A 224 6.87 7.44 17.82
CA GLY A 224 5.53 7.92 18.15
C GLY A 224 4.79 6.98 19.11
N THR A 225 4.89 5.67 18.86
CA THR A 225 4.32 4.64 19.74
C THR A 225 4.99 4.66 21.12
N ALA A 226 6.31 4.76 21.16
CA ALA A 226 7.08 4.89 22.40
C ALA A 226 6.71 6.17 23.15
N ALA A 227 6.51 7.30 22.47
CA ALA A 227 6.08 8.54 23.09
C ALA A 227 4.69 8.42 23.74
N ILE A 228 3.72 7.81 23.05
CA ILE A 228 2.38 7.56 23.61
C ILE A 228 2.48 6.62 24.83
N ALA A 229 3.25 5.54 24.71
CA ALA A 229 3.48 4.60 25.80
C ALA A 229 4.12 5.29 27.02
N LEU A 230 5.13 6.13 26.80
CA LEU A 230 5.82 6.88 27.85
C LEU A 230 4.86 7.84 28.56
N ILE A 231 4.02 8.57 27.82
CA ILE A 231 3.01 9.47 28.42
C ILE A 231 2.04 8.66 29.31
N ILE A 232 1.59 7.49 28.85
CA ILE A 232 0.72 6.62 29.65
C ILE A 232 1.43 6.12 30.89
N GLY A 233 2.66 5.63 30.73
CA GLY A 233 3.48 5.17 31.85
C GLY A 233 3.62 6.27 32.90
N LEU A 234 4.15 7.43 32.51
CA LEU A 234 4.38 8.55 33.42
C LEU A 234 3.09 9.01 34.11
N THR A 235 1.97 9.12 33.39
CA THR A 235 0.68 9.50 34.00
C THR A 235 0.14 8.43 34.95
N SER A 236 0.35 7.13 34.70
CA SER A 236 0.04 6.06 35.65
C SER A 236 0.94 6.10 36.89
N GLY A 237 2.22 6.42 36.73
CA GLY A 237 3.17 6.49 37.85
C GLY A 237 2.94 7.70 38.76
N PHE A 238 2.68 8.88 38.18
CA PHE A 238 2.51 10.12 38.96
C PHE A 238 1.10 10.33 39.50
N SER A 239 0.09 9.70 38.90
CA SER A 239 -1.31 9.85 39.31
C SER A 239 -1.96 8.48 39.30
N PRO A 240 -1.62 7.62 40.29
CA PRO A 240 -2.17 6.28 40.36
C PRO A 240 -3.68 6.39 40.55
N LEU A 241 -4.42 5.98 39.53
CA LEU A 241 -5.86 5.87 39.61
C LEU A 241 -6.25 4.52 40.20
N SER A 242 -7.50 4.41 40.65
CA SER A 242 -8.10 3.10 40.93
C SER A 242 -7.99 2.19 39.70
N GLU A 243 -8.11 0.88 39.90
CA GLU A 243 -8.09 -0.12 38.81
C GLU A 243 -9.05 0.26 37.67
N ASN A 244 -10.20 0.86 38.01
CA ASN A 244 -11.18 1.40 37.06
C ASN A 244 -10.69 2.64 36.33
N GLY A 245 -10.04 3.58 37.03
CA GLY A 245 -9.50 4.78 36.40
C GLY A 245 -8.38 4.49 35.40
N GLU A 246 -7.49 3.52 35.68
CA GLU A 246 -6.42 3.14 34.74
C GLU A 246 -6.97 2.58 33.43
N LEU A 247 -7.97 1.69 33.51
CA LEU A 247 -8.63 1.15 32.31
C LEU A 247 -9.35 2.27 31.53
N ILE A 248 -10.08 3.15 32.23
CA ILE A 248 -10.78 4.28 31.61
C ILE A 248 -9.78 5.19 30.89
N LYS A 249 -8.62 5.49 31.51
CA LYS A 249 -7.56 6.29 30.90
C LYS A 249 -7.06 5.68 29.58
N ILE A 250 -6.79 4.37 29.55
CA ILE A 250 -6.36 3.67 28.32
C ILE A 250 -7.44 3.76 27.24
N ILE A 251 -8.71 3.54 27.61
CA ILE A 251 -9.85 3.64 26.69
C ILE A 251 -10.02 5.08 26.16
N LEU A 252 -9.85 6.10 27.01
CA LEU A 252 -9.97 7.51 26.61
C LEU A 252 -8.85 7.92 25.63
N ILE A 253 -7.61 7.48 25.87
CA ILE A 253 -6.50 7.74 24.95
C ILE A 253 -6.77 7.07 23.61
N GLN A 254 -7.25 5.83 23.62
CA GLN A 254 -7.65 5.13 22.41
C GLN A 254 -8.78 5.87 21.68
N ALA A 255 -9.81 6.31 22.40
CA ALA A 255 -10.90 7.09 21.82
C ALA A 255 -10.39 8.40 21.20
N GLY A 256 -9.40 9.04 21.81
CA GLY A 256 -8.69 10.19 21.25
C GLY A 256 -8.01 9.86 19.91
N ILE A 257 -7.30 8.73 19.82
CA ILE A 257 -6.66 8.29 18.57
C ILE A 257 -7.69 7.99 17.49
N PHE A 258 -8.78 7.28 17.82
CA PHE A 258 -9.88 7.07 16.87
C PHE A 258 -10.52 8.38 16.42
N THR A 259 -10.70 9.33 17.34
CA THR A 259 -11.22 10.67 17.03
C THR A 259 -10.30 11.38 16.04
N ILE A 260 -8.98 11.33 16.22
CA ILE A 260 -8.01 11.91 15.27
C ILE A 260 -8.17 11.27 13.88
N ILE A 261 -8.27 9.93 13.79
CA ILE A 261 -8.48 9.22 12.52
C ILE A 261 -9.82 9.64 11.87
N LEU A 262 -10.89 9.75 12.66
CA LEU A 262 -12.20 10.21 12.17
C LEU A 262 -12.19 11.67 11.73
N CYS A 263 -11.45 12.55 12.42
CA CYS A 263 -11.25 13.93 12.01
C CYS A 263 -10.48 14.02 10.68
N GLN A 264 -9.43 13.21 10.50
CA GLN A 264 -8.74 13.10 9.21
C GLN A 264 -9.67 12.62 8.11
N TRP A 265 -10.50 11.61 8.39
CA TRP A 265 -11.51 11.12 7.46
C TRP A 265 -12.53 12.21 7.09
N ALA A 266 -13.10 12.89 8.08
CA ALA A 266 -14.06 13.97 7.84
C ALA A 266 -13.44 15.12 7.04
N PHE A 267 -12.18 15.48 7.33
CA PHE A 267 -11.42 16.48 6.59
C PHE A 267 -11.22 16.07 5.12
N VAL A 268 -10.81 14.83 4.86
CA VAL A 268 -10.63 14.33 3.49
C VAL A 268 -11.96 14.24 2.74
N VAL A 269 -13.05 13.82 3.39
CA VAL A 269 -14.39 13.83 2.79
C VAL A 269 -14.86 15.24 2.47
N PHE A 270 -14.57 16.21 3.34
CA PHE A 270 -14.87 17.62 3.09
C PHE A 270 -14.11 18.14 1.86
N LEU A 271 -12.80 17.91 1.79
CA LEU A 271 -11.99 18.29 0.63
C LEU A 271 -12.47 17.57 -0.64
N TYR A 272 -12.72 16.26 -0.56
CA TYR A 272 -13.24 15.45 -1.65
C TYR A 272 -14.51 16.04 -2.25
N ARG A 273 -15.50 16.37 -1.41
CA ARG A 273 -16.77 16.98 -1.88
C ARG A 273 -16.54 18.32 -2.55
N LYS A 274 -15.54 19.09 -2.12
CA LYS A 274 -15.20 20.39 -2.74
C LYS A 274 -14.50 20.19 -4.08
N THR A 275 -13.55 19.26 -4.15
CA THR A 275 -12.76 18.94 -5.34
C THR A 275 -13.58 18.27 -6.45
N VAL A 276 -14.36 17.23 -6.11
CA VAL A 276 -15.04 16.34 -7.07
C VAL A 276 -16.38 16.89 -7.57
N SER A 277 -17.00 17.84 -6.86
CA SER A 277 -18.31 18.37 -7.27
C SER A 277 -18.28 18.92 -8.70
N PRO A 278 -19.15 18.43 -9.61
CA PRO A 278 -19.28 18.98 -10.96
C PRO A 278 -19.58 20.48 -10.90
N GLY A 279 -19.01 21.25 -11.85
CA GLY A 279 -19.26 22.69 -11.98
C GLY A 279 -18.59 23.60 -10.95
N ARG A 280 -17.85 23.07 -9.96
CA ARG A 280 -17.02 23.88 -9.06
C ARG A 280 -15.58 23.97 -9.56
N ALA A 281 -15.00 25.16 -9.48
CA ALA A 281 -13.56 25.36 -9.66
C ALA A 281 -12.76 24.55 -8.62
N TRP A 282 -11.46 24.39 -8.87
CA TRP A 282 -10.54 23.82 -7.89
C TRP A 282 -10.56 24.63 -6.59
N ILE A 283 -10.17 23.98 -5.50
CA ILE A 283 -10.12 24.63 -4.19
C ILE A 283 -9.08 25.76 -4.25
N ASP A 284 -9.53 27.00 -4.16
CA ASP A 284 -8.72 28.22 -4.21
C ASP A 284 -8.48 28.83 -2.82
N THR A 285 -8.93 28.15 -1.77
CA THR A 285 -8.91 28.71 -0.42
C THR A 285 -7.45 28.85 0.06
N PRO A 286 -6.96 30.09 0.36
CA PRO A 286 -5.52 30.33 0.53
C PRO A 286 -4.85 29.48 1.62
N TRP A 287 -5.56 29.17 2.70
CA TRP A 287 -5.00 28.31 3.76
C TRP A 287 -4.86 26.85 3.32
N ILE A 288 -5.73 26.35 2.44
CA ILE A 288 -5.64 24.98 1.89
C ILE A 288 -4.45 24.87 0.93
N VAL A 289 -4.25 25.88 0.07
CA VAL A 289 -3.09 25.94 -0.81
C VAL A 289 -1.78 25.94 -0.01
N ARG A 290 -1.73 26.72 1.09
CA ARG A 290 -0.57 26.71 2.00
C ARG A 290 -0.35 25.35 2.66
N LEU A 291 -1.39 24.57 2.94
CA LEU A 291 -1.24 23.21 3.49
C LEU A 291 -0.54 22.26 2.52
N GLY A 292 -0.72 22.43 1.21
CA GLY A 292 -0.01 21.64 0.19
C GLY A 292 1.51 21.77 0.32
N ALA A 293 2.00 22.95 0.69
CA ALA A 293 3.43 23.19 0.88
C ALA A 293 4.04 22.42 2.08
N PHE A 294 3.23 21.97 3.05
CA PHE A 294 3.71 21.32 4.28
C PHE A 294 3.83 19.79 4.16
N SER A 295 3.77 19.22 2.96
CA SER A 295 3.75 17.76 2.76
C SER A 295 2.72 17.09 3.67
N ILE A 296 1.52 17.69 3.74
CA ILE A 296 0.44 17.25 4.64
C ILE A 296 0.12 15.76 4.44
N GLU A 297 0.32 15.26 3.23
CA GLU A 297 0.17 13.86 2.90
C GLU A 297 1.03 12.95 3.81
N VAL A 298 2.31 13.31 3.92
CA VAL A 298 3.30 12.57 4.70
C VAL A 298 2.95 12.62 6.19
N ILE A 299 2.51 13.78 6.68
CA ILE A 299 2.11 13.95 8.09
C ILE A 299 0.87 13.10 8.39
N MET A 300 -0.17 13.17 7.55
CA MET A 300 -1.40 12.40 7.75
C MET A 300 -1.14 10.90 7.70
N THR A 301 -0.35 10.43 6.73
CA THR A 301 0.03 9.02 6.59
C THR A 301 0.82 8.53 7.81
N ARG A 302 1.75 9.33 8.35
CA ARG A 302 2.51 9.00 9.56
C ARG A 302 1.65 8.96 10.82
N VAL A 303 0.79 9.96 11.01
CA VAL A 303 -0.14 9.99 12.16
C VAL A 303 -1.09 8.79 12.09
N LEU A 304 -1.58 8.46 10.89
CA LEU A 304 -2.39 7.28 10.67
C LEU A 304 -1.59 6.01 11.01
N GLN A 305 -0.35 5.86 10.53
CA GLN A 305 0.49 4.69 10.82
C GLN A 305 0.72 4.49 12.32
N ILE A 306 1.08 5.55 13.06
CA ILE A 306 1.22 5.54 14.52
C ILE A 306 -0.09 5.14 15.19
N GLY A 307 -1.21 5.75 14.76
CA GLY A 307 -2.54 5.44 15.28
C GLY A 307 -2.91 3.97 15.08
N LEU A 308 -2.79 3.46 13.86
CA LEU A 308 -3.09 2.06 13.50
C LEU A 308 -2.27 1.08 14.34
N PHE A 309 -0.95 1.33 14.46
CA PHE A 309 -0.05 0.48 15.23
C PHE A 309 -0.42 0.46 16.71
N TYR A 310 -0.63 1.65 17.29
CA TYR A 310 -0.99 1.78 18.70
C TYR A 310 -2.39 1.19 19.00
N CYS A 311 -3.35 1.31 18.08
CA CYS A 311 -4.65 0.63 18.18
C CYS A 311 -4.46 -0.90 18.28
N CYS A 312 -3.59 -1.48 17.45
CA CYS A 312 -3.28 -2.90 17.48
C CYS A 312 -2.63 -3.29 18.83
N TYR A 313 -1.68 -2.48 19.32
CA TYR A 313 -1.04 -2.72 20.62
C TYR A 313 -2.06 -2.70 21.76
N THR A 314 -2.95 -1.72 21.75
CA THR A 314 -3.97 -1.57 22.80
C THR A 314 -4.95 -2.72 22.78
N LEU A 315 -5.36 -3.22 21.60
CA LEU A 315 -6.21 -4.41 21.51
C LEU A 315 -5.53 -5.63 22.14
N VAL A 316 -4.28 -5.90 21.77
CA VAL A 316 -3.49 -7.03 22.30
C VAL A 316 -3.27 -6.87 23.81
N TYR A 317 -2.96 -5.65 24.27
CA TYR A 317 -2.81 -5.34 25.69
C TYR A 317 -4.10 -5.63 26.45
N LEU A 318 -5.25 -5.15 25.97
CA LEU A 318 -6.54 -5.41 26.63
C LEU A 318 -6.89 -6.91 26.65
N CYS A 319 -6.54 -7.67 25.62
CA CYS A 319 -6.77 -9.12 25.59
C CYS A 319 -5.86 -9.90 26.55
N SER A 320 -4.67 -9.40 26.84
CA SER A 320 -3.63 -10.14 27.59
C SER A 320 -3.35 -9.61 29.00
N ALA A 321 -3.73 -8.36 29.30
CA ALA A 321 -3.39 -7.73 30.57
C ALA A 321 -4.08 -8.44 31.75
N PRO A 322 -3.34 -8.77 32.83
CA PRO A 322 -3.91 -9.37 34.03
C PRO A 322 -5.06 -8.55 34.62
N THR A 323 -4.95 -7.22 34.58
CA THR A 323 -5.98 -6.28 35.05
C THR A 323 -7.30 -6.46 34.32
N MET A 324 -7.27 -6.62 32.99
CA MET A 324 -8.48 -6.86 32.21
C MET A 324 -9.06 -8.24 32.49
N ASN A 325 -8.21 -9.27 32.61
CA ASN A 325 -8.65 -10.63 32.94
C ASN A 325 -9.34 -10.68 34.32
N ASN A 326 -8.73 -10.05 35.33
CA ASN A 326 -9.28 -9.97 36.68
C ASN A 326 -10.64 -9.25 36.70
N LYS A 327 -10.80 -8.18 35.91
CA LYS A 327 -12.10 -7.50 35.75
C LYS A 327 -13.13 -8.32 35.00
N MET A 328 -12.74 -8.96 33.90
CA MET A 328 -13.63 -9.84 33.16
C MET A 328 -14.14 -10.98 34.05
N LYS A 329 -13.30 -11.52 34.94
CA LYS A 329 -13.74 -12.52 35.93
C LYS A 329 -14.73 -11.96 36.95
N LYS A 330 -14.50 -10.74 37.47
CA LYS A 330 -15.36 -10.11 38.49
C LYS A 330 -16.72 -9.66 37.93
N ASN A 331 -16.74 -9.08 36.73
CA ASN A 331 -17.92 -8.43 36.15
C ASN A 331 -18.16 -8.83 34.68
N LEU A 332 -18.08 -10.13 34.38
CA LEU A 332 -18.12 -10.66 33.02
C LEU A 332 -19.28 -10.10 32.17
N ILE A 333 -20.48 -10.07 32.75
CA ILE A 333 -21.72 -9.67 32.07
C ILE A 333 -21.66 -8.22 31.57
N VAL A 334 -20.96 -7.33 32.30
CA VAL A 334 -20.90 -5.90 31.95
C VAL A 334 -19.63 -5.58 31.15
N THR A 335 -18.49 -6.11 31.57
CA THR A 335 -17.19 -5.79 30.96
C THR A 335 -17.06 -6.37 29.55
N LEU A 336 -17.54 -7.60 29.31
CA LEU A 336 -17.38 -8.27 28.02
C LEU A 336 -18.15 -7.56 26.88
N PRO A 337 -19.44 -7.18 27.02
CA PRO A 337 -20.15 -6.45 25.96
C PRO A 337 -19.54 -5.07 25.69
N ILE A 338 -19.11 -4.34 26.73
CA ILE A 338 -18.44 -3.03 26.55
C ILE A 338 -17.15 -3.21 25.74
N PHE A 339 -16.37 -4.25 26.04
CA PHE A 339 -15.15 -4.55 25.30
C PHE A 339 -15.44 -4.97 23.85
N LEU A 340 -16.33 -5.94 23.62
CA LEU A 340 -16.62 -6.44 22.28
C LEU A 340 -17.34 -5.40 21.40
N LEU A 341 -18.41 -4.80 21.92
CA LEU A 341 -19.24 -3.85 21.16
C LEU A 341 -18.59 -2.48 21.11
N GLY A 342 -18.05 -2.00 22.23
CA GLY A 342 -17.45 -0.67 22.30
C GLY A 342 -16.07 -0.61 21.64
N TYR A 343 -15.20 -1.58 21.92
CA TYR A 343 -13.81 -1.52 21.46
C TYR A 343 -13.60 -2.34 20.18
N VAL A 344 -13.87 -3.64 20.20
CA VAL A 344 -13.53 -4.54 19.07
C VAL A 344 -14.32 -4.16 17.82
N THR A 345 -15.62 -3.89 17.96
CA THR A 345 -16.46 -3.49 16.82
C THR A 345 -16.02 -2.14 16.24
N THR A 346 -15.70 -1.16 17.09
CA THR A 346 -15.16 0.14 16.64
C THR A 346 -13.82 -0.03 15.94
N PHE A 347 -12.92 -0.85 16.51
CA PHE A 347 -11.63 -1.17 15.88
C PHE A 347 -11.86 -1.79 14.49
N VAL A 348 -12.68 -2.82 14.37
CA VAL A 348 -12.97 -3.47 13.07
C VAL A 348 -13.60 -2.47 12.10
N ALA A 349 -14.59 -1.68 12.51
CA ALA A 349 -15.24 -0.70 11.64
C ALA A 349 -14.25 0.36 11.13
N VAL A 350 -13.39 0.90 12.01
CA VAL A 350 -12.38 1.89 11.61
C VAL A 350 -11.34 1.26 10.67
N MET A 351 -10.78 0.11 11.04
CA MET A 351 -9.69 -0.52 10.29
C MET A 351 -10.13 -1.05 8.92
N PHE A 352 -11.32 -1.64 8.83
CA PHE A 352 -11.79 -2.28 7.61
C PHE A 352 -12.54 -1.32 6.69
N TRP A 353 -13.23 -0.30 7.22
CA TRP A 353 -14.09 0.57 6.40
C TRP A 353 -13.55 1.99 6.31
N VAL A 354 -13.27 2.63 7.45
CA VAL A 354 -12.87 4.05 7.48
C VAL A 354 -11.49 4.24 6.84
N VAL A 355 -10.50 3.43 7.24
CA VAL A 355 -9.10 3.62 6.83
C VAL A 355 -8.88 3.37 5.34
N PRO A 356 -9.36 2.26 4.72
CA PRO A 356 -9.21 2.06 3.28
C PRO A 356 -9.91 3.15 2.46
N PHE A 357 -11.10 3.58 2.90
CA PHE A 357 -11.84 4.65 2.25
C PHE A 357 -11.12 5.99 2.38
N LEU A 358 -10.60 6.30 3.57
CA LEU A 358 -9.78 7.48 3.84
C LEU A 358 -8.61 7.52 2.87
N LEU A 359 -7.84 6.44 2.76
CA LEU A 359 -6.67 6.35 1.89
C LEU A 359 -7.00 6.53 0.41
N ALA A 360 -8.04 5.87 -0.09
CA ALA A 360 -8.44 6.00 -1.50
C ALA A 360 -8.89 7.44 -1.85
N LYS A 361 -9.70 8.07 -0.99
CA LYS A 361 -10.19 9.44 -1.22
C LYS A 361 -9.09 10.48 -1.01
N PHE A 362 -8.22 10.25 -0.03
CA PHE A 362 -7.07 11.07 0.25
C PHE A 362 -6.12 11.10 -0.96
N ASN A 363 -5.80 9.94 -1.53
CA ASN A 363 -5.00 9.86 -2.74
C ASN A 363 -5.64 10.65 -3.91
N LEU A 364 -6.95 10.51 -4.14
CA LEU A 364 -7.60 11.29 -5.20
C LEU A 364 -7.50 12.80 -4.96
N VAL A 365 -7.73 13.26 -3.72
CA VAL A 365 -7.76 14.69 -3.38
C VAL A 365 -6.38 15.33 -3.48
N PHE A 366 -5.37 14.72 -2.84
CA PHE A 366 -4.04 15.31 -2.73
C PHE A 366 -3.18 15.14 -3.98
N ARG A 367 -3.60 14.29 -4.93
CA ARG A 367 -2.95 14.16 -6.24
C ARG A 367 -3.59 15.03 -7.32
N CYS A 368 -4.57 15.85 -6.95
CA CYS A 368 -5.20 16.83 -7.82
C CYS A 368 -4.84 18.27 -7.42
N PRO A 369 -5.03 19.27 -8.32
CA PRO A 369 -4.85 20.67 -7.99
C PRO A 369 -5.71 21.09 -6.78
N PRO A 370 -5.23 22.00 -5.92
CA PRO A 370 -3.97 22.76 -6.02
C PRO A 370 -2.75 22.05 -5.40
N PHE A 371 -2.84 20.75 -5.08
CA PHE A 371 -1.82 20.04 -4.29
C PHE A 371 -0.70 19.43 -5.13
N ILE A 372 -0.68 19.65 -6.45
CA ILE A 372 0.38 19.15 -7.32
C ILE A 372 1.65 19.94 -7.01
N ASP A 373 2.63 19.27 -6.40
CA ASP A 373 3.96 19.82 -6.16
C ASP A 373 4.94 19.42 -7.29
N ARG A 374 6.20 19.83 -7.17
CA ARG A 374 7.23 19.50 -8.17
C ARG A 374 7.47 17.99 -8.27
N HIS A 375 7.32 17.25 -7.18
CA HIS A 375 7.49 15.80 -7.20
C HIS A 375 6.37 15.16 -8.03
N GLU A 376 5.13 15.61 -7.84
CA GLU A 376 4.00 15.13 -8.62
C GLU A 376 4.07 15.53 -10.10
N LEU A 377 4.58 16.72 -10.42
CA LEU A 377 4.84 17.10 -11.81
C LEU A 377 5.80 16.10 -12.49
N HIS A 378 6.88 15.69 -11.82
CA HIS A 378 7.77 14.66 -12.36
C HIS A 378 7.08 13.30 -12.51
N THR A 379 6.21 12.91 -11.57
CA THR A 379 5.42 11.68 -11.68
C THR A 379 4.46 11.75 -12.87
N ILE A 380 3.79 12.88 -13.10
CA ILE A 380 2.92 13.13 -14.25
C ILE A 380 3.73 13.01 -15.55
N VAL A 381 4.86 13.71 -15.67
CA VAL A 381 5.75 13.63 -16.85
C VAL A 381 6.21 12.21 -17.12
N LYS A 382 6.55 11.46 -16.06
CA LYS A 382 6.92 10.06 -16.18
C LYS A 382 5.76 9.21 -16.71
N VAL A 383 4.54 9.43 -16.24
CA VAL A 383 3.34 8.72 -16.75
C VAL A 383 3.06 9.07 -18.22
N ILE A 384 3.20 10.34 -18.59
CA ILE A 384 3.10 10.84 -19.98
C ILE A 384 4.11 10.12 -20.89
N ASN A 385 5.37 10.02 -20.45
CA ASN A 385 6.44 9.46 -21.28
C ASN A 385 6.40 7.94 -21.37
N GLN A 386 6.02 7.25 -20.29
CA GLN A 386 6.13 5.79 -20.18
C GLN A 386 4.98 4.99 -20.83
N HIS A 387 4.00 5.64 -21.47
CA HIS A 387 2.87 4.96 -22.14
C HIS A 387 2.31 3.78 -21.31
N TYR A 388 1.96 4.05 -20.03
CA TYR A 388 1.52 3.04 -19.04
C TYR A 388 0.31 2.18 -19.46
N HIS A 389 -0.27 2.41 -20.64
CA HIS A 389 -1.38 1.65 -21.20
C HIS A 389 -1.08 0.18 -21.48
N VAL A 390 0.18 -0.21 -21.74
CA VAL A 390 0.45 -1.56 -22.31
C VAL A 390 0.75 -2.63 -21.25
N ASP A 391 1.48 -2.30 -20.18
CA ASP A 391 1.96 -3.32 -19.23
C ASP A 391 1.10 -3.45 -17.96
N PHE A 392 0.20 -2.49 -17.71
CA PHE A 392 -0.49 -2.37 -16.42
C PHE A 392 -1.83 -3.12 -16.38
N PHE A 393 -2.61 -3.06 -17.47
CA PHE A 393 -3.93 -3.70 -17.56
C PHE A 393 -3.90 -5.23 -17.53
N PRO A 394 -2.92 -5.93 -18.14
CA PRO A 394 -2.82 -7.39 -18.04
C PRO A 394 -2.71 -7.89 -16.60
N ARG A 395 -2.07 -7.11 -15.71
CA ARG A 395 -1.94 -7.45 -14.28
C ARG A 395 -3.25 -7.32 -13.49
N LEU A 396 -4.16 -6.44 -13.93
CA LEU A 396 -5.41 -6.17 -13.23
C LEU A 396 -6.58 -7.01 -13.76
N HIS A 397 -6.51 -7.47 -15.01
CA HIS A 397 -7.51 -8.29 -15.66
C HIS A 397 -6.90 -9.52 -16.37
N PRO A 398 -6.41 -10.52 -15.60
CA PRO A 398 -5.98 -11.79 -16.20
C PRO A 398 -7.11 -12.43 -17.01
N ARG A 399 -8.36 -12.30 -16.57
CA ARG A 399 -9.54 -12.78 -17.31
C ARG A 399 -9.85 -12.02 -18.60
N ALA A 400 -9.50 -10.74 -18.71
CA ALA A 400 -9.65 -10.04 -19.98
C ALA A 400 -8.58 -10.50 -20.96
N ALA A 401 -7.36 -10.74 -20.49
CA ALA A 401 -6.32 -11.38 -21.31
C ALA A 401 -6.72 -12.81 -21.73
N GLU A 402 -7.33 -13.61 -20.85
CA GLU A 402 -7.89 -14.93 -21.19
C GLU A 402 -9.05 -14.82 -22.19
N HIS A 403 -9.96 -13.84 -22.00
CA HIS A 403 -11.09 -13.64 -22.91
C HIS A 403 -10.63 -13.14 -24.29
N ASP A 404 -9.67 -12.22 -24.34
CA ASP A 404 -9.05 -11.76 -25.59
C ASP A 404 -8.24 -12.87 -26.25
N ALA A 405 -7.58 -13.75 -25.48
CA ALA A 405 -6.93 -14.95 -25.98
C ALA A 405 -7.95 -15.96 -26.52
N MET A 406 -9.09 -16.12 -25.85
CA MET A 406 -10.18 -17.01 -26.26
C MET A 406 -10.87 -16.48 -27.53
N HIS A 407 -11.10 -15.16 -27.64
CA HIS A 407 -11.62 -14.52 -28.87
C HIS A 407 -10.60 -14.59 -30.00
N ALA A 408 -9.32 -14.39 -29.73
CA ALA A 408 -8.27 -14.59 -30.72
C ALA A 408 -8.22 -16.06 -31.21
N SER A 409 -8.43 -17.02 -30.31
CA SER A 409 -8.51 -18.45 -30.63
C SER A 409 -9.77 -18.81 -31.44
N HIS A 410 -10.92 -18.23 -31.09
CA HIS A 410 -12.17 -18.41 -31.84
C HIS A 410 -12.11 -17.74 -33.22
N ALA A 411 -11.53 -16.53 -33.34
CA ALA A 411 -11.28 -15.88 -34.61
C ALA A 411 -10.31 -16.67 -35.50
N LYS A 412 -9.31 -17.34 -34.89
CA LYS A 412 -8.40 -18.28 -35.56
C LYS A 412 -9.12 -19.51 -36.11
N HIS A 413 -10.14 -20.04 -35.40
CA HIS A 413 -10.98 -21.13 -35.90
C HIS A 413 -12.02 -20.70 -36.93
N ALA A 414 -12.43 -19.43 -36.94
CA ALA A 414 -13.36 -18.89 -37.92
C ALA A 414 -12.73 -18.56 -39.29
N GLY A 415 -11.42 -18.74 -39.45
CA GLY A 415 -10.73 -18.52 -40.74
C GLY A 415 -10.56 -17.05 -41.12
N ASP A 416 -10.77 -16.12 -40.19
CA ASP A 416 -10.68 -14.69 -40.46
C ASP A 416 -9.22 -14.22 -40.32
N VAL A 417 -8.47 -14.28 -41.43
CA VAL A 417 -7.02 -13.98 -41.52
C VAL A 417 -6.76 -12.46 -41.54
N THR A 418 -7.36 -11.74 -40.59
CA THR A 418 -7.03 -10.35 -40.27
C THR A 418 -6.84 -10.16 -38.77
N ILE A 419 -6.22 -11.14 -38.11
CA ILE A 419 -5.68 -10.92 -36.76
C ILE A 419 -4.51 -9.95 -36.89
N SER A 420 -4.72 -8.71 -36.43
CA SER A 420 -3.72 -7.64 -36.43
C SER A 420 -2.43 -8.12 -35.75
N ARG A 421 -1.28 -7.90 -36.40
CA ARG A 421 0.07 -8.12 -35.83
C ARG A 421 0.24 -7.48 -34.44
N SER A 422 -0.52 -6.43 -34.13
CA SER A 422 -0.50 -5.80 -32.80
C SER A 422 -1.14 -6.69 -31.73
N LEU A 423 -2.15 -7.48 -32.07
CA LEU A 423 -2.83 -8.40 -31.15
C LEU A 423 -1.93 -9.59 -30.81
N ILE A 424 -1.25 -10.16 -31.81
CA ILE A 424 -0.28 -11.26 -31.63
C ILE A 424 0.90 -10.81 -30.75
N ARG A 425 1.42 -9.60 -30.97
CA ARG A 425 2.47 -9.03 -30.08
C ARG A 425 1.97 -8.81 -28.65
N LYS A 426 0.74 -8.32 -28.48
CA LYS A 426 0.14 -8.14 -27.13
C LYS A 426 -0.01 -9.48 -26.41
N LEU A 427 -0.45 -10.52 -27.12
CA LEU A 427 -0.56 -11.89 -26.58
C LEU A 427 0.80 -12.49 -26.20
N LEU A 428 1.82 -12.31 -27.04
CA LEU A 428 3.19 -12.78 -26.75
C LEU A 428 3.80 -12.09 -25.52
N VAL A 429 3.59 -10.79 -25.36
CA VAL A 429 4.05 -10.06 -24.15
C VAL A 429 3.33 -10.55 -22.90
N CYS A 430 2.03 -10.82 -22.96
CA CYS A 430 1.29 -11.38 -21.83
C CYS A 430 1.80 -12.79 -21.43
N LEU A 431 2.03 -13.67 -22.42
CA LEU A 431 2.50 -15.04 -22.18
C LEU A 431 3.96 -15.09 -21.66
N GLU A 432 4.84 -14.23 -22.17
CA GLU A 432 6.23 -14.12 -21.69
C GLU A 432 6.29 -13.57 -20.26
N VAL A 433 5.44 -12.61 -19.92
CA VAL A 433 5.35 -12.07 -18.55
C VAL A 433 4.88 -13.14 -17.57
N GLU A 434 3.88 -13.94 -17.91
CA GLU A 434 3.39 -15.02 -17.03
C GLU A 434 4.40 -16.16 -16.86
N SER A 435 5.06 -16.63 -17.92
CA SER A 435 6.11 -17.67 -17.81
C SER A 435 7.26 -17.24 -16.90
N SER A 436 7.64 -15.95 -16.91
CA SER A 436 8.70 -15.41 -16.06
C SER A 436 8.32 -15.30 -14.58
N VAL A 437 7.03 -15.29 -14.26
CA VAL A 437 6.50 -15.22 -12.89
C VAL A 437 6.37 -16.62 -12.29
N SER A 438 5.91 -17.61 -13.07
CA SER A 438 5.78 -19.01 -12.65
C SER A 438 7.12 -19.68 -12.30
N TYR A 439 8.20 -19.33 -13.01
CA TYR A 439 9.55 -19.85 -12.75
C TYR A 439 10.11 -19.54 -11.35
N SER A 440 9.49 -18.62 -10.60
CA SER A 440 9.98 -18.18 -9.29
C SER A 440 9.26 -18.81 -8.09
N ALA A 441 8.19 -19.59 -8.29
CA ALA A 441 7.29 -19.96 -7.18
C ALA A 441 6.95 -21.45 -6.99
N SER A 442 7.15 -22.34 -7.97
CA SER A 442 6.90 -23.78 -7.74
C SER A 442 7.62 -24.68 -8.73
N GLY A 443 7.92 -25.92 -8.30
CA GLY A 443 8.52 -26.94 -9.16
C GLY A 443 7.67 -27.25 -10.38
N TYR A 444 8.36 -27.63 -11.46
CA TYR A 444 7.83 -27.99 -12.79
C TYR A 444 6.53 -28.80 -12.68
N SER A 445 5.43 -28.23 -13.18
CA SER A 445 4.14 -28.92 -13.34
C SER A 445 3.88 -29.19 -14.82
N ASP A 446 3.07 -30.20 -15.15
CA ASP A 446 2.68 -30.52 -16.55
C ASP A 446 2.00 -29.33 -17.25
N GLU A 447 1.39 -28.39 -16.50
CA GLU A 447 0.83 -27.14 -17.03
C GLU A 447 1.90 -26.17 -17.54
N ASP A 448 3.14 -26.23 -17.03
CA ASP A 448 4.24 -25.39 -17.49
C ASP A 448 4.80 -25.86 -18.85
N GLU A 449 4.72 -27.17 -19.14
CA GLU A 449 5.15 -27.75 -20.41
C GLU A 449 4.18 -27.39 -21.54
N GLU A 450 2.87 -27.49 -21.30
CA GLU A 450 1.82 -27.09 -22.24
C GLU A 450 1.89 -25.58 -22.56
N ARG A 451 2.17 -24.74 -21.55
CA ARG A 451 2.40 -23.30 -21.74
C ARG A 451 3.66 -23.00 -22.55
N HIS A 452 4.75 -23.74 -22.33
CA HIS A 452 5.98 -23.58 -23.11
C HIS A 452 5.77 -23.97 -24.58
N GLU A 453 4.96 -24.99 -24.85
CA GLU A 453 4.60 -25.40 -26.21
C GLU A 453 3.76 -24.33 -26.92
N LEU A 454 2.79 -23.72 -26.22
CA LEU A 454 2.00 -22.59 -26.74
C LEU A 454 2.87 -21.38 -27.10
N VAL A 455 3.84 -21.02 -26.27
CA VAL A 455 4.80 -19.92 -26.57
C VAL A 455 5.67 -20.25 -27.78
N ARG A 456 6.12 -21.51 -27.90
CA ARG A 456 6.89 -21.98 -29.05
C ARG A 456 6.10 -21.91 -30.36
N LEU A 457 4.83 -22.32 -30.33
CA LEU A 457 3.92 -22.26 -31.48
C LEU A 457 3.63 -20.81 -31.87
N ALA A 458 3.44 -19.90 -30.91
CA ALA A 458 3.24 -18.48 -31.19
C ALA A 458 4.46 -17.83 -31.86
N HIS A 459 5.67 -18.15 -31.40
CA HIS A 459 6.92 -17.67 -32.04
C HIS A 459 7.11 -18.25 -33.45
N ALA A 460 6.77 -19.53 -33.67
CA ALA A 460 6.82 -20.15 -34.99
C ALA A 460 5.83 -19.52 -35.98
N GLU A 461 4.62 -19.18 -35.54
CA GLU A 461 3.62 -18.50 -36.37
C GLU A 461 4.03 -17.06 -36.70
N LEU A 462 4.61 -16.33 -35.75
CA LEU A 462 5.13 -14.99 -36.00
C LEU A 462 6.25 -15.02 -37.04
N ALA A 463 7.16 -15.99 -36.95
CA ALA A 463 8.21 -16.20 -37.92
C ALA A 463 7.67 -16.57 -39.32
N ALA A 464 6.61 -17.40 -39.38
CA ALA A 464 5.95 -17.75 -40.64
C ALA A 464 5.23 -16.54 -41.27
N ALA A 465 4.56 -15.71 -40.47
CA ALA A 465 3.91 -14.49 -40.92
C ALA A 465 4.92 -13.45 -41.44
N ASP A 466 6.09 -13.35 -40.81
CA ASP A 466 7.18 -12.49 -41.28
C ASP A 466 7.83 -13.02 -42.56
N ALA A 467 7.98 -14.35 -42.71
CA ALA A 467 8.45 -14.96 -43.94
C ALA A 467 7.47 -14.74 -45.11
N ALA A 468 6.16 -14.91 -44.87
CA ALA A 468 5.12 -14.66 -45.87
C ALA A 468 5.07 -13.19 -46.31
N ALA A 469 5.22 -12.25 -45.38
CA ALA A 469 5.26 -10.83 -45.69
C ALA A 469 6.52 -10.43 -46.50
N ARG A 470 7.67 -11.04 -46.21
CA ARG A 470 8.89 -10.85 -47.02
C ARG A 470 8.68 -11.38 -48.44
N ASN A 471 8.14 -12.58 -48.60
CA ASN A 471 7.88 -13.17 -49.92
C ASN A 471 6.86 -12.36 -50.74
N SER A 472 5.83 -11.80 -50.10
CA SER A 472 4.87 -10.86 -50.70
C SER A 472 5.55 -9.57 -51.18
N ALA A 473 6.45 -9.00 -50.37
CA ALA A 473 7.23 -7.82 -50.76
C ALA A 473 8.18 -8.14 -51.92
N THR A 474 8.83 -9.30 -51.93
CA THR A 474 9.70 -9.74 -53.03
C THR A 474 8.92 -9.97 -54.33
N ALA A 475 7.73 -10.57 -54.26
CA ALA A 475 6.85 -10.76 -55.42
C ALA A 475 6.39 -9.41 -56.03
N ARG A 476 6.14 -8.39 -55.19
CA ARG A 476 5.81 -7.03 -55.64
C ARG A 476 6.96 -6.33 -56.35
N VAL A 477 8.21 -6.59 -55.94
CA VAL A 477 9.42 -6.04 -56.59
C VAL A 477 9.67 -6.73 -57.94
N VAL A 478 9.42 -8.04 -58.06
CA VAL A 478 9.57 -8.77 -59.33
C VAL A 478 8.52 -8.31 -60.36
N HIS A 479 7.30 -8.00 -59.94
CA HIS A 479 6.23 -7.57 -60.85
C HIS A 479 6.40 -6.14 -61.40
N LEU A 480 7.21 -5.30 -60.73
CA LEU A 480 7.58 -3.95 -61.20
C LEU A 480 8.82 -3.95 -62.11
N GLY A 481 9.56 -5.07 -62.17
CA GLY A 481 10.73 -5.23 -63.05
C GLY A 481 10.40 -5.74 -64.46
N SER A 482 9.18 -6.22 -64.72
CA SER A 482 8.79 -6.83 -66.00
C SER A 482 7.92 -5.95 -66.89
N SER A 483 7.63 -4.70 -66.49
CA SER A 483 6.73 -3.78 -67.20
C SER A 483 7.43 -2.63 -67.93
N GLY A 484 8.70 -2.79 -68.32
CA GLY A 484 9.44 -1.79 -69.07
C GLY A 484 10.38 -2.41 -70.09
N LEU A 485 9.85 -2.87 -71.23
CA LEU A 485 10.59 -3.13 -72.47
C LEU A 485 9.62 -3.52 -73.61
N SER A 486 8.80 -2.58 -74.08
CA SER A 486 8.30 -2.57 -75.46
C SER A 486 7.77 -1.18 -75.80
N ASP A 487 8.56 -0.40 -76.53
CA ASP A 487 8.21 0.70 -77.45
C ASP A 487 9.58 1.23 -77.89
N GLY A 488 10.07 1.01 -79.11
CA GLY A 488 9.49 1.46 -80.37
C GLY A 488 10.45 2.50 -80.93
N TYR A 489 11.52 2.04 -81.60
CA TYR A 489 12.43 2.89 -82.37
C TYR A 489 12.00 2.83 -83.84
N ASP A 490 11.39 3.90 -84.33
CA ASP A 490 11.23 4.18 -85.76
C ASP A 490 11.88 5.54 -86.07
N SER A 491 12.82 5.55 -87.02
CA SER A 491 13.32 6.68 -87.79
C SER A 491 14.26 6.16 -88.88
N PRO A 492 14.38 6.78 -90.07
CA PRO A 492 13.43 7.58 -90.85
C PRO A 492 12.81 6.81 -92.03
#